data_AF-A0A4Q1BID1-F1
#
_entry.id   AF-A0A4Q1BID1-F1
#
_cell.length_a   1.000
_cell.length_b   1.000
_cell.length_c   1.000
_cell.angle_alpha   90.00
_cell.angle_beta   90.00
_cell.angle_gamma   90.00
#
_symmetry.space_group_name_H-M   'P 1'
#
loop_
_entity.id
_entity.type
_entity.pdbx_description
1 polymer ?
#
loop_
_entity_poly.entity_id
_entity_poly.type
_entity_poly.pdbx_seq_one_letter_code
_entity_poly.pdbx_strand_id
1 'polypeptide(L)'
;MTSMAAALAASLPTPVIRSQTPKAQGTKVPQRLEAVVDPDAKLGVETVRMGGLVLLKIIKHSTDSLPPPPQNLQQDRNPPPTTALSAHVDAQGVLLGLDLEGVMEVEDCFALPGGDTNFTSSSYSARLIDYLRASSSSDQLRGASLPDSPVGIYLSTHNGGFVTRSTIELLLAVERVSGRGKAVLVIHDASRANGRDLNLKAWRLSDGAKAAAQKGKWDGQSLVENKLTASTLLEPLPLTISSPQLISAFLTSLSTPAPSPNLNHSLRSPAVTLSKNFETLSNPLPRSLPAYLSDTLDSLTLHAHEANNVAFLVRQQARDRAKLEATAKDREEENLRRKKAGLGELPPVNVTSGSAAGKDPNRLELLCLQGMVDGLAGSMAGEAARGLVRCYL
;
A
#
# COMPACT_ATOMS: atom_id res chain seq x y z
N MET A 1 -38.71 -57.82 18.36
CA MET A 1 -38.58 -56.35 18.31
C MET A 1 -37.36 -55.97 19.13
N THR A 2 -36.27 -55.72 18.41
CA THR A 2 -34.90 -55.58 18.87
C THR A 2 -34.61 -54.11 19.20
N SER A 3 -34.32 -53.79 20.47
CA SER A 3 -33.93 -52.44 20.84
C SER A 3 -32.46 -52.20 20.47
N MET A 4 -32.26 -51.43 19.40
CA MET A 4 -30.99 -50.99 18.80
C MET A 4 -30.15 -50.03 19.67
N ALA A 5 -30.41 -49.93 20.97
CA ALA A 5 -29.71 -48.99 21.87
C ALA A 5 -28.51 -49.59 22.61
N ALA A 6 -28.41 -50.93 22.73
CA ALA A 6 -27.38 -51.58 23.56
C ALA A 6 -26.09 -51.99 22.81
N ALA A 7 -26.10 -52.01 21.47
CA ALA A 7 -24.94 -52.42 20.66
C ALA A 7 -24.02 -51.25 20.24
N LEU A 8 -24.42 -50.00 20.45
CA LEU A 8 -23.66 -48.81 20.03
C LEU A 8 -22.75 -48.23 21.13
N ALA A 9 -22.81 -48.75 22.35
CA ALA A 9 -21.98 -48.29 23.47
C ALA A 9 -20.60 -48.98 23.55
N ALA A 10 -20.31 -49.94 22.67
CA ALA A 10 -19.09 -50.76 22.73
C ALA A 10 -17.98 -50.35 21.74
N SER A 11 -18.12 -49.24 21.00
CA SER A 11 -17.09 -48.79 20.02
C SER A 11 -16.55 -47.37 20.24
N LEU A 12 -16.70 -46.80 21.44
CA LEU A 12 -16.08 -45.52 21.78
C LEU A 12 -14.74 -45.76 22.48
N PRO A 13 -13.63 -45.21 21.97
CA PRO A 13 -12.34 -45.29 22.64
C PRO A 13 -12.39 -44.56 23.99
N THR A 14 -11.85 -45.21 25.02
CA THR A 14 -11.69 -44.71 26.38
C THR A 14 -11.11 -43.29 26.42
N PRO A 15 -11.62 -42.38 27.27
CA PRO A 15 -11.01 -41.08 27.45
C PRO A 15 -9.63 -41.24 28.11
N VAL A 16 -8.58 -40.86 27.38
CA VAL A 16 -7.24 -40.74 27.93
C VAL A 16 -7.27 -39.63 28.99
N ILE A 17 -7.10 -40.01 30.25
CA ILE A 17 -6.80 -39.07 31.33
C ILE A 17 -5.44 -38.44 30.99
N ARG A 18 -5.44 -37.23 30.44
CA ARG A 18 -4.23 -36.42 30.33
C ARG A 18 -3.85 -35.98 31.74
N SER A 19 -2.77 -36.56 32.25
CA SER A 19 -2.05 -36.03 33.40
C SER A 19 -1.76 -34.54 33.18
N GLN A 20 -2.12 -33.71 34.16
CA GLN A 20 -1.84 -32.28 34.15
C GLN A 20 -0.34 -32.06 33.98
N THR A 21 0.05 -31.39 32.89
CA THR A 21 1.39 -30.82 32.78
C THR A 21 1.50 -29.63 33.74
N PRO A 22 2.58 -29.52 34.52
CA PRO A 22 2.75 -28.39 35.43
C PRO A 22 2.86 -27.09 34.63
N LYS A 23 2.18 -26.04 35.12
CA LYS A 23 2.26 -24.67 34.59
C LYS A 23 3.73 -24.25 34.52
N ALA A 24 4.27 -24.15 33.30
CA ALA A 24 5.56 -23.52 33.07
C ALA A 24 5.42 -22.02 33.30
N GLN A 25 5.99 -21.55 34.41
CA GLN A 25 6.23 -20.15 34.69
C GLN A 25 7.13 -19.56 33.59
N GLY A 26 6.85 -18.32 33.20
CA GLY A 26 7.51 -17.63 32.09
C GLY A 26 9.02 -17.64 32.19
N THR A 27 9.65 -18.44 31.33
CA THR A 27 11.08 -18.37 31.06
C THR A 27 11.28 -17.41 29.91
N LYS A 28 11.83 -16.23 30.22
CA LYS A 28 12.41 -15.31 29.23
C LYS A 28 13.35 -16.11 28.33
N VAL A 29 13.08 -16.10 27.02
CA VAL A 29 14.00 -16.67 26.03
C VAL A 29 15.35 -15.95 26.19
N PRO A 30 16.47 -16.66 26.34
CA PRO A 30 17.76 -16.01 26.45
C PRO A 30 18.11 -15.31 25.14
N GLN A 31 18.51 -14.04 25.23
CA GLN A 31 18.86 -13.10 24.14
C GLN A 31 19.79 -13.67 23.05
N ARG A 32 20.55 -14.75 23.34
CA ARG A 32 21.43 -15.43 22.37
C ARG A 32 20.71 -16.40 21.43
N LEU A 33 19.51 -16.86 21.79
CA LEU A 33 18.68 -17.73 20.94
C LEU A 33 17.70 -16.93 20.07
N GLU A 34 17.32 -15.70 20.45
CA GLU A 34 16.52 -14.81 19.59
C GLU A 34 17.23 -14.50 18.26
N ALA A 35 18.58 -14.43 18.27
CA ALA A 35 19.38 -14.21 17.08
C ALA A 35 19.40 -15.40 16.09
N VAL A 36 18.97 -16.59 16.52
CA VAL A 36 18.87 -17.82 15.70
C VAL A 36 17.43 -18.06 15.22
N VAL A 37 16.44 -17.37 15.79
CA VAL A 37 15.01 -17.67 15.60
C VAL A 37 14.41 -17.04 14.34
N ASP A 38 15.08 -16.13 13.64
CA ASP A 38 14.55 -15.57 12.39
C ASP A 38 15.66 -15.03 11.45
N PRO A 39 16.44 -15.91 10.76
CA PRO A 39 17.38 -15.45 9.73
C PRO A 39 16.67 -14.71 8.60
N ASP A 40 15.39 -15.04 8.36
CA ASP A 40 14.56 -14.46 7.31
C ASP A 40 14.21 -13.00 7.58
N ALA A 41 14.13 -12.58 8.85
CA ALA A 41 13.89 -11.18 9.21
C ALA A 41 15.00 -10.22 8.68
N LYS A 42 16.22 -10.72 8.43
CA LYS A 42 17.33 -9.91 7.93
C LYS A 42 17.39 -9.78 6.40
N LEU A 43 16.80 -10.72 5.66
CA LEU A 43 16.80 -10.65 4.20
C LEU A 43 15.77 -9.63 3.70
N GLY A 44 16.12 -8.76 2.76
CA GLY A 44 15.13 -7.90 2.11
C GLY A 44 14.16 -8.71 1.25
N VAL A 45 12.98 -8.15 0.96
CA VAL A 45 12.08 -8.73 -0.05
C VAL A 45 12.69 -8.49 -1.42
N GLU A 46 13.01 -9.56 -2.15
CA GLU A 46 13.60 -9.50 -3.49
C GLU A 46 12.58 -9.75 -4.59
N THR A 47 11.60 -10.63 -4.34
CA THR A 47 10.56 -10.96 -5.32
C THR A 47 9.20 -11.07 -4.68
N VAL A 48 8.15 -10.89 -5.47
CA VAL A 48 6.77 -11.00 -5.03
C VAL A 48 6.10 -12.13 -5.82
N ARG A 49 5.47 -13.06 -5.11
CA ARG A 49 4.67 -14.14 -5.69
C ARG A 49 3.22 -13.95 -5.29
N MET A 50 2.36 -13.65 -6.25
CA MET A 50 0.95 -13.37 -6.00
C MET A 50 0.06 -14.51 -6.48
N GLY A 51 -0.90 -14.92 -5.64
CA GLY A 51 -1.94 -15.86 -6.02
C GLY A 51 -2.88 -15.31 -7.09
N GLY A 52 -3.23 -16.12 -8.10
CA GLY A 52 -4.19 -15.71 -9.14
C GLY A 52 -5.56 -15.25 -8.62
N LEU A 53 -5.99 -15.79 -7.47
CA LEU A 53 -7.24 -15.38 -6.81
C LEU A 53 -7.18 -13.93 -6.26
N VAL A 54 -6.02 -13.51 -5.76
CA VAL A 54 -5.77 -12.14 -5.28
C VAL A 54 -5.98 -11.16 -6.44
N LEU A 55 -5.37 -11.45 -7.59
CA LEU A 55 -5.54 -10.64 -8.78
C LEU A 55 -7.01 -10.53 -9.20
N LEU A 56 -7.77 -11.63 -9.19
CA LEU A 56 -9.20 -11.61 -9.50
C LEU A 56 -10.00 -10.76 -8.50
N LYS A 57 -9.66 -10.81 -7.21
CA LYS A 57 -10.28 -9.95 -6.18
C LYS A 57 -9.98 -8.47 -6.42
N ILE A 58 -8.73 -8.13 -6.78
CA ILE A 58 -8.32 -6.75 -7.11
C ILE A 58 -9.07 -6.24 -8.34
N ILE A 59 -9.09 -7.03 -9.43
CA ILE A 59 -9.81 -6.67 -10.66
C ILE A 59 -11.29 -6.47 -10.34
N LYS A 60 -11.92 -7.43 -9.64
CA LYS A 60 -13.31 -7.32 -9.23
C LYS A 60 -13.55 -6.03 -8.45
N HIS A 61 -12.72 -5.72 -7.45
CA HIS A 61 -12.84 -4.51 -6.65
C HIS A 61 -12.72 -3.23 -7.49
N SER A 62 -11.84 -3.21 -8.49
CA SER A 62 -11.70 -2.05 -9.38
C SER A 62 -12.87 -1.85 -10.34
N THR A 63 -13.60 -2.92 -10.66
CA THR A 63 -14.74 -2.88 -11.57
C THR A 63 -16.09 -2.78 -10.86
N ASP A 64 -16.20 -3.28 -9.63
CA ASP A 64 -17.40 -3.16 -8.80
C ASP A 64 -17.42 -1.76 -8.18
N SER A 65 -18.46 -0.97 -8.48
CA SER A 65 -18.76 0.23 -7.71
C SER A 65 -19.24 -0.21 -6.33
N LEU A 66 -18.35 -0.28 -5.33
CA LEU A 66 -18.78 -0.53 -3.96
C LEU A 66 -19.77 0.57 -3.55
N PRO A 67 -20.97 0.22 -3.05
CA PRO A 67 -21.89 1.21 -2.52
C PRO A 67 -21.19 1.96 -1.37
N PRO A 68 -21.39 3.29 -1.26
CA PRO A 68 -20.81 4.05 -0.16
C PRO A 68 -21.24 3.44 1.18
N PRO A 69 -20.35 3.41 2.19
CA PRO A 69 -20.68 2.83 3.49
C PRO A 69 -21.93 3.49 4.08
N PRO A 70 -22.78 2.73 4.81
CA PRO A 70 -24.00 3.26 5.40
C PRO A 70 -23.70 4.47 6.29
N GLN A 71 -24.51 5.52 6.15
CA GLN A 71 -24.32 6.86 6.73
C GLN A 71 -24.13 6.89 8.25
N ASN A 72 -24.50 5.82 8.95
CA ASN A 72 -24.48 5.70 10.41
C ASN A 72 -23.07 5.64 11.01
N LEU A 73 -22.03 5.41 10.21
CA LEU A 73 -20.63 5.35 10.64
C LEU A 73 -19.74 6.44 10.03
N GLN A 74 -20.30 7.35 9.21
CA GLN A 74 -19.53 8.20 8.30
C GLN A 74 -20.03 9.66 8.30
N GLN A 75 -20.02 10.35 9.45
CA GLN A 75 -20.52 11.74 9.56
C GLN A 75 -19.47 12.84 9.30
N ASP A 76 -18.18 12.52 9.14
CA ASP A 76 -17.13 13.56 9.05
C ASP A 76 -16.41 13.67 7.69
N ARG A 77 -16.93 13.07 6.63
CA ARG A 77 -16.35 13.23 5.29
C ARG A 77 -17.39 13.74 4.31
N ASN A 78 -17.32 15.04 4.02
CA ASN A 78 -17.68 15.51 2.69
C ASN A 78 -17.00 14.58 1.67
N PRO A 79 -17.69 14.12 0.62
CA PRO A 79 -17.03 13.41 -0.47
C PRO A 79 -15.82 14.26 -0.87
N PRO A 80 -14.62 13.66 -1.08
CA PRO A 80 -13.48 14.42 -1.54
C PRO A 80 -13.93 15.24 -2.74
N PRO A 81 -13.60 16.55 -2.81
CA PRO A 81 -13.94 17.34 -3.99
C PRO A 81 -13.47 16.54 -5.20
N THR A 82 -14.35 16.40 -6.19
CA THR A 82 -14.04 15.78 -7.48
C THR A 82 -12.93 16.62 -8.10
N THR A 83 -11.70 16.33 -7.69
CA THR A 83 -10.51 16.95 -8.23
C THR A 83 -10.46 16.36 -9.62
N ALA A 84 -10.53 17.19 -10.65
CA ALA A 84 -10.82 16.78 -12.02
C ALA A 84 -9.72 15.91 -12.70
N LEU A 85 -8.95 15.13 -11.94
CA LEU A 85 -8.03 14.13 -12.49
C LEU A 85 -8.77 12.83 -12.70
N SER A 86 -8.85 12.37 -13.94
CA SER A 86 -9.25 10.98 -14.23
C SER A 86 -8.28 9.95 -13.64
N ALA A 87 -7.05 10.35 -13.27
CA ALA A 87 -6.12 9.56 -12.47
C ALA A 87 -6.50 9.54 -10.97
N HIS A 88 -7.58 8.82 -10.64
CA HIS A 88 -7.96 8.51 -9.27
C HIS A 88 -7.53 7.10 -8.87
N VAL A 89 -7.39 6.89 -7.55
CA VAL A 89 -7.28 5.55 -6.99
C VAL A 89 -8.71 5.02 -6.87
N ASP A 90 -9.09 4.14 -7.79
CA ASP A 90 -10.46 3.60 -7.87
C ASP A 90 -10.73 2.61 -6.74
N ALA A 91 -9.71 1.82 -6.41
CA ALA A 91 -9.80 0.76 -5.43
C ALA A 91 -8.46 0.62 -4.71
N GLN A 92 -8.50 0.43 -3.40
CA GLN A 92 -7.31 0.10 -2.62
C GLN A 92 -7.66 -0.91 -1.54
N GLY A 93 -6.65 -1.61 -1.04
CA GLY A 93 -6.86 -2.55 0.06
C GLY A 93 -5.57 -3.11 0.64
N VAL A 94 -5.72 -4.01 1.60
CA VAL A 94 -4.61 -4.65 2.31
C VAL A 94 -4.35 -6.02 1.70
N LEU A 95 -3.08 -6.35 1.54
CA LEU A 95 -2.59 -7.65 1.09
C LEU A 95 -2.21 -8.51 2.30
N LEU A 96 -2.58 -9.78 2.23
CA LEU A 96 -2.29 -10.80 3.23
C LEU A 96 -1.40 -11.87 2.62
N GLY A 97 -0.48 -12.36 3.45
CA GLY A 97 0.51 -13.29 2.97
C GLY A 97 1.55 -13.63 4.02
N LEU A 98 2.64 -14.19 3.52
CA LEU A 98 3.81 -14.52 4.31
C LEU A 98 5.09 -14.21 3.53
N ASP A 99 6.14 -13.94 4.28
CA ASP A 99 7.48 -13.75 3.74
C ASP A 99 8.26 -15.05 3.92
N LEU A 100 8.75 -15.61 2.81
CA LEU A 100 9.53 -16.84 2.75
C LEU A 100 10.87 -16.56 2.07
N GLU A 101 11.95 -16.48 2.85
CA GLU A 101 13.33 -16.38 2.34
C GLU A 101 13.51 -15.33 1.22
N GLY A 102 12.95 -14.12 1.41
CA GLY A 102 13.05 -13.02 0.42
C GLY A 102 11.99 -13.03 -0.69
N VAL A 103 11.11 -14.03 -0.73
CA VAL A 103 9.92 -14.09 -1.58
C VAL A 103 8.70 -13.71 -0.76
N MET A 104 8.07 -12.59 -1.10
CA MET A 104 6.78 -12.22 -0.51
C MET A 104 5.65 -12.98 -1.18
N GLU A 105 5.09 -13.98 -0.52
CA GLU A 105 3.93 -14.73 -0.99
C GLU A 105 2.64 -14.02 -0.58
N VAL A 106 1.90 -13.49 -1.55
CA VAL A 106 0.60 -12.86 -1.36
C VAL A 106 -0.49 -13.87 -1.69
N GLU A 107 -1.20 -14.30 -0.66
CA GLU A 107 -2.19 -15.38 -0.74
C GLU A 107 -3.63 -14.84 -0.74
N ASP A 108 -3.92 -13.74 -0.02
CA ASP A 108 -5.24 -13.09 -0.04
C ASP A 108 -5.17 -11.55 0.01
N CYS A 109 -6.29 -10.87 -0.23
CA CYS A 109 -6.44 -9.43 -0.07
C CYS A 109 -7.84 -9.04 0.38
N PHE A 110 -7.93 -7.94 1.14
CA PHE A 110 -9.17 -7.32 1.59
C PHE A 110 -9.28 -5.87 1.12
N ALA A 111 -10.44 -5.54 0.54
CA ALA A 111 -10.75 -4.19 0.08
C ALA A 111 -10.93 -3.21 1.25
N LEU A 112 -10.40 -2.01 1.10
CA LEU A 112 -10.69 -0.87 1.97
C LEU A 112 -11.82 -0.04 1.33
N PRO A 113 -13.03 -0.05 1.89
CA PRO A 113 -14.18 0.66 1.33
C PRO A 113 -13.95 2.17 1.34
N GLY A 114 -14.37 2.84 0.26
CA GLY A 114 -14.36 4.30 0.16
C GLY A 114 -12.97 4.95 0.17
N GLY A 115 -11.91 4.21 -0.14
CA GLY A 115 -10.57 4.77 -0.22
C GLY A 115 -10.03 5.26 1.13
N ASP A 116 -10.47 4.66 2.25
CA ASP A 116 -10.00 5.07 3.57
C ASP A 116 -8.50 4.79 3.75
N THR A 117 -7.71 5.86 3.77
CA THR A 117 -6.26 5.87 4.04
C THR A 117 -5.93 6.40 5.43
N ASN A 118 -6.92 6.87 6.19
CA ASN A 118 -6.69 7.36 7.54
C ASN A 118 -6.32 6.20 8.43
N PHE A 119 -5.36 6.37 9.33
CA PHE A 119 -4.93 5.32 10.27
C PHE A 119 -5.21 5.72 11.72
N THR A 120 -6.28 6.49 11.95
CA THR A 120 -6.72 6.85 13.29
C THR A 120 -7.38 5.64 13.94
N SER A 121 -7.34 5.51 15.27
CA SER A 121 -7.92 4.36 15.99
C SER A 121 -9.42 4.12 15.67
N SER A 122 -10.14 5.14 15.20
CA SER A 122 -11.55 5.03 14.78
C SER A 122 -11.75 4.71 13.29
N SER A 123 -10.69 4.75 12.46
CA SER A 123 -10.77 4.47 11.03
C SER A 123 -11.05 2.99 10.75
N TYR A 124 -11.68 2.71 9.60
CA TYR A 124 -11.99 1.32 9.21
C TYR A 124 -10.70 0.53 8.95
N SER A 125 -9.73 1.13 8.27
CA SER A 125 -8.42 0.54 7.96
C SER A 125 -7.67 0.11 9.23
N ALA A 126 -7.63 0.95 10.29
CA ALA A 126 -6.99 0.61 11.55
C ALA A 126 -7.71 -0.55 12.24
N ARG A 127 -9.04 -0.52 12.29
CA ARG A 127 -9.86 -1.61 12.86
C ARG A 127 -9.71 -2.91 12.09
N LEU A 128 -9.66 -2.85 10.75
CA LEU A 128 -9.45 -4.02 9.91
C LEU A 128 -8.07 -4.63 10.20
N ILE A 129 -7.03 -3.81 10.26
CA ILE A 129 -5.66 -4.29 10.50
C ILE A 129 -5.50 -4.82 11.93
N ASP A 130 -6.11 -4.19 12.92
CA ASP A 130 -6.16 -4.71 14.29
C ASP A 130 -6.97 -6.00 14.38
N TYR A 131 -8.07 -6.12 13.64
CA TYR A 131 -8.86 -7.35 13.53
C TYR A 131 -8.04 -8.48 12.90
N LEU A 132 -7.34 -8.22 11.79
CA LEU A 132 -6.45 -9.18 11.12
C LEU A 132 -5.29 -9.61 12.04
N ARG A 133 -4.77 -8.70 12.88
CA ARG A 133 -3.79 -9.04 13.91
C ARG A 133 -4.38 -9.88 15.05
N ALA A 134 -5.60 -9.56 15.48
CA ALA A 134 -6.28 -10.30 16.54
C ALA A 134 -6.66 -11.72 16.07
N SER A 135 -7.11 -11.86 14.83
CA SER A 135 -7.47 -13.17 14.26
C SER A 135 -6.24 -14.06 14.15
N SER A 136 -5.10 -13.53 13.71
CA SER A 136 -3.83 -14.26 13.58
C SER A 136 -3.21 -14.74 14.89
N SER A 137 -3.53 -14.07 16.01
CA SER A 137 -3.08 -14.49 17.35
C SER A 137 -4.07 -15.41 18.08
N SER A 138 -5.27 -15.61 17.52
CA SER A 138 -6.33 -16.42 18.13
C SER A 138 -6.37 -17.84 17.55
N ASP A 139 -6.03 -18.84 18.37
CA ASP A 139 -5.96 -20.25 17.95
C ASP A 139 -7.33 -20.84 17.52
N GLN A 140 -8.44 -20.16 17.84
CA GLN A 140 -9.81 -20.59 17.53
C GLN A 140 -10.25 -20.29 16.08
N LEU A 141 -9.61 -19.34 15.39
CA LEU A 141 -9.95 -18.96 14.00
C LEU A 141 -8.96 -19.51 12.95
N ARG A 142 -7.83 -20.11 13.39
CA ARG A 142 -6.87 -20.87 12.57
C ARG A 142 -7.46 -22.05 11.78
N GLY A 143 -8.73 -22.40 12.03
CA GLY A 143 -9.43 -23.46 11.29
C GLY A 143 -9.79 -23.06 9.85
N ALA A 144 -9.86 -21.77 9.54
CA ALA A 144 -9.92 -21.28 8.17
C ALA A 144 -8.48 -21.04 7.70
N SER A 145 -8.08 -21.71 6.61
CA SER A 145 -6.75 -21.60 5.97
C SER A 145 -6.54 -20.22 5.32
N LEU A 146 -6.58 -19.14 6.11
CA LEU A 146 -6.32 -17.79 5.65
C LEU A 146 -4.89 -17.39 6.07
N PRO A 147 -4.06 -16.86 5.16
CA PRO A 147 -2.78 -16.24 5.51
C PRO A 147 -3.02 -15.09 6.50
N ASP A 148 -2.32 -15.14 7.62
CA ASP A 148 -2.72 -14.41 8.82
C ASP A 148 -2.02 -13.04 8.97
N SER A 149 -1.00 -12.73 8.16
CA SER A 149 -0.21 -11.50 8.32
C SER A 149 -0.45 -10.47 7.21
N PRO A 150 -0.68 -9.18 7.53
CA PRO A 150 -0.65 -8.12 6.55
C PRO A 150 0.78 -7.93 6.04
N VAL A 151 0.93 -8.05 4.72
CA VAL A 151 2.22 -7.99 4.01
C VAL A 151 2.35 -6.78 3.11
N GLY A 152 1.27 -6.05 2.87
CA GLY A 152 1.31 -4.94 1.93
C GLY A 152 -0.04 -4.32 1.65
N ILE A 153 -0.06 -3.48 0.61
CA ILE A 153 -1.29 -2.87 0.09
C ILE A 153 -1.35 -3.01 -1.42
N TYR A 154 -2.56 -3.02 -1.95
CA TYR A 154 -2.79 -2.92 -3.38
C TYR A 154 -3.53 -1.64 -3.72
N LEU A 155 -3.26 -1.13 -4.92
CA LEU A 155 -3.92 0.01 -5.51
C LEU A 155 -4.34 -0.35 -6.92
N SER A 156 -5.57 0.01 -7.25
CA SER A 156 -6.04 0.05 -8.62
C SER A 156 -6.11 1.51 -9.06
N THR A 157 -5.44 1.79 -10.16
CA THR A 157 -5.32 3.13 -10.73
C THR A 157 -5.81 3.13 -12.16
N HIS A 158 -6.08 4.32 -12.69
CA HIS A 158 -6.36 4.52 -14.10
C HIS A 158 -5.15 5.15 -14.80
N ASN A 159 -4.83 4.72 -16.03
CA ASN A 159 -3.81 5.33 -16.90
C ASN A 159 -2.42 5.41 -16.29
N GLY A 160 -2.04 4.47 -15.44
CA GLY A 160 -0.73 4.49 -14.78
C GLY A 160 -0.57 5.57 -13.72
N GLY A 161 -1.68 6.01 -13.11
CA GLY A 161 -1.67 6.82 -11.89
C GLY A 161 -0.70 6.24 -10.85
N PHE A 162 0.00 7.12 -10.16
CA PHE A 162 1.09 6.74 -9.26
C PHE A 162 0.72 6.97 -7.79
N VAL A 163 1.64 6.61 -6.92
CA VAL A 163 1.47 6.59 -5.47
C VAL A 163 1.25 7.99 -4.91
N THR A 164 0.21 8.16 -4.10
CA THR A 164 -0.07 9.39 -3.34
C THR A 164 0.60 9.35 -1.96
N ARG A 165 0.72 10.51 -1.31
CA ARG A 165 1.20 10.58 0.08
C ARG A 165 0.43 9.67 1.03
N SER A 166 -0.89 9.67 0.93
CA SER A 166 -1.75 8.85 1.80
C SER A 166 -1.50 7.36 1.62
N THR A 167 -1.16 6.94 0.40
CA THR A 167 -0.76 5.57 0.09
C THR A 167 0.56 5.19 0.76
N ILE A 168 1.54 6.10 0.77
CA ILE A 168 2.83 5.88 1.45
C ILE A 168 2.63 5.79 2.96
N GLU A 169 1.83 6.67 3.54
CA GLU A 169 1.48 6.63 4.97
C GLU A 169 0.79 5.31 5.34
N LEU A 170 -0.12 4.82 4.48
CA LEU A 170 -0.77 3.52 4.65
C LEU A 170 0.22 2.35 4.54
N LEU A 171 1.10 2.35 3.54
CA LEU A 171 2.13 1.33 3.35
C LEU A 171 3.04 1.24 4.59
N LEU A 172 3.46 2.39 5.12
CA LEU A 172 4.26 2.49 6.34
C LEU A 172 3.53 1.98 7.57
N ALA A 173 2.23 2.24 7.67
CA ALA A 173 1.43 1.73 8.79
C ALA A 173 1.34 0.21 8.74
N VAL A 174 1.12 -0.38 7.57
CA VAL A 174 1.16 -1.83 7.35
C VAL A 174 2.54 -2.40 7.67
N GLU A 175 3.61 -1.74 7.24
CA GLU A 175 5.00 -2.15 7.55
C GLU A 175 5.27 -2.23 9.06
N ARG A 176 4.77 -1.24 9.82
CA ARG A 176 4.86 -1.24 11.29
C ARG A 176 4.07 -2.38 11.91
N VAL A 177 2.89 -2.70 11.37
CA VAL A 177 2.05 -3.79 11.89
C VAL A 177 2.66 -5.16 11.60
N SER A 178 3.25 -5.34 10.42
CA SER A 178 3.90 -6.59 10.02
C SER A 178 5.10 -6.91 10.93
N GLY A 179 5.68 -5.92 11.61
CA GLY A 179 6.77 -6.09 12.58
C GLY A 179 8.12 -6.47 11.97
N ARG A 180 8.13 -6.81 10.67
CA ARG A 180 9.30 -7.29 9.92
C ARG A 180 10.02 -6.19 9.12
N GLY A 181 9.51 -4.94 9.13
CA GLY A 181 10.10 -3.85 8.32
C GLY A 181 10.01 -4.09 6.81
N LYS A 182 9.03 -4.90 6.40
CA LYS A 182 8.81 -5.32 5.02
C LYS A 182 7.34 -5.10 4.68
N ALA A 183 7.10 -4.35 3.62
CA ALA A 183 5.78 -4.18 3.05
C ALA A 183 5.90 -4.05 1.54
N VAL A 184 4.96 -4.65 0.82
CA VAL A 184 4.88 -4.61 -0.64
C VAL A 184 3.72 -3.75 -1.07
N LEU A 185 3.93 -2.95 -2.11
CA LEU A 185 2.91 -2.19 -2.79
C LEU A 185 2.66 -2.81 -4.17
N VAL A 186 1.41 -3.19 -4.45
CA VAL A 186 1.01 -3.69 -5.77
C VAL A 186 0.10 -2.70 -6.45
N ILE A 187 0.46 -2.29 -7.66
CA ILE A 187 -0.32 -1.34 -8.47
C ILE A 187 -0.87 -2.07 -9.69
N HIS A 188 -2.19 -2.08 -9.83
CA HIS A 188 -2.95 -2.59 -10.95
C HIS A 188 -3.51 -1.42 -11.77
N ASP A 189 -3.33 -1.43 -13.08
CA ASP A 189 -3.88 -0.40 -13.96
C ASP A 189 -5.17 -0.91 -14.63
N ALA A 190 -6.33 -0.48 -14.11
CA ALA A 190 -7.64 -0.94 -14.55
C ALA A 190 -7.99 -0.47 -15.97
N SER A 191 -7.42 0.65 -16.43
CA SER A 191 -7.72 1.18 -17.77
C SER A 191 -7.20 0.26 -18.87
N ARG A 192 -6.07 -0.40 -18.61
CA ARG A 192 -5.45 -1.38 -19.53
C ARG A 192 -6.13 -2.73 -19.50
N ALA A 193 -6.77 -3.09 -18.40
CA ALA A 193 -7.51 -4.34 -18.29
C ALA A 193 -8.66 -4.43 -19.32
N ASN A 194 -9.24 -3.28 -19.71
CA ASN A 194 -10.26 -3.22 -20.76
C ASN A 194 -9.72 -3.60 -22.15
N GLY A 195 -8.44 -3.36 -22.43
CA GLY A 195 -7.74 -3.85 -23.63
C GLY A 195 -7.15 -5.26 -23.48
N ARG A 196 -7.48 -5.95 -22.37
CA ARG A 196 -7.00 -7.28 -21.96
C ARG A 196 -5.49 -7.40 -21.77
N ASP A 197 -4.79 -6.28 -21.63
CA ASP A 197 -3.41 -6.24 -21.18
C ASP A 197 -3.38 -6.17 -19.65
N LEU A 198 -2.79 -7.18 -19.01
CA LEU A 198 -2.55 -7.13 -17.57
C LEU A 198 -1.35 -6.22 -17.29
N ASN A 199 -1.58 -5.09 -16.64
CA ASN A 199 -0.53 -4.23 -16.13
C ASN A 199 -0.55 -4.25 -14.60
N LEU A 200 0.42 -4.96 -14.04
CA LEU A 200 0.56 -5.20 -12.62
C LEU A 200 2.02 -4.96 -12.25
N LYS A 201 2.26 -4.03 -11.33
CA LYS A 201 3.61 -3.65 -10.89
C LYS A 201 3.71 -3.81 -9.39
N ALA A 202 4.78 -4.44 -8.92
CA ALA A 202 5.10 -4.52 -7.51
C ALA A 202 6.24 -3.57 -7.17
N TRP A 203 6.14 -2.93 -6.02
CA TRP A 203 7.10 -1.97 -5.51
C TRP A 203 7.35 -2.22 -4.03
N ARG A 204 8.55 -1.88 -3.57
CA ARG A 204 8.83 -1.70 -2.14
C ARG A 204 9.28 -0.27 -1.88
N LEU A 205 9.08 0.18 -0.65
CA LEU A 205 9.66 1.44 -0.19
C LEU A 205 11.18 1.30 -0.10
N SER A 206 11.93 2.27 -0.62
CA SER A 206 13.39 2.24 -0.53
C SER A 206 13.88 2.42 0.92
N ASP A 207 15.07 1.92 1.23
CA ASP A 207 15.63 1.99 2.58
C ASP A 207 15.78 3.44 3.09
N GLY A 208 16.14 4.36 2.18
CA GLY A 208 16.20 5.79 2.49
C GLY A 208 14.82 6.38 2.84
N ALA A 209 13.77 5.94 2.15
CA ALA A 209 12.42 6.43 2.38
C ALA A 209 11.85 5.83 3.68
N LYS A 210 12.19 4.59 4.01
CA LYS A 210 11.90 3.98 5.33
C LYS A 210 12.58 4.75 6.46
N ALA A 211 13.86 5.08 6.31
CA ALA A 211 14.61 5.84 7.31
C ALA A 211 14.01 7.24 7.54
N ALA A 212 13.62 7.95 6.47
CA ALA A 212 12.94 9.24 6.56
C ALA A 212 11.56 9.12 7.24
N ALA A 213 10.80 8.07 6.89
CA ALA A 213 9.49 7.80 7.46
C ALA A 213 9.52 7.45 8.96
N GLN A 214 10.54 6.70 9.42
CA GLN A 214 10.73 6.38 10.84
C GLN A 214 11.02 7.64 11.66
N LYS A 215 11.75 8.61 11.09
CA LYS A 215 12.00 9.93 11.70
C LYS A 215 10.77 10.85 11.65
N GLY A 216 9.77 10.53 10.82
CA GLY A 216 8.56 11.35 10.61
C GLY A 216 8.84 12.72 9.98
N LYS A 217 9.97 12.85 9.26
CA LYS A 217 10.43 14.10 8.67
C LYS A 217 10.71 13.91 7.18
N TRP A 218 9.99 14.67 6.37
CA TRP A 218 10.11 14.73 4.90
C TRP A 218 10.52 16.15 4.49
N ASP A 219 11.52 16.69 5.17
CA ASP A 219 12.09 18.01 4.92
C ASP A 219 13.18 17.95 3.84
N GLY A 220 13.59 19.11 3.34
CA GLY A 220 14.62 19.19 2.30
C GLY A 220 15.94 18.54 2.71
N GLN A 221 16.33 18.66 3.99
CA GLN A 221 17.56 18.06 4.51
C GLN A 221 17.47 16.53 4.54
N SER A 222 16.39 15.96 5.08
CA SER A 222 16.17 14.50 5.13
C SER A 222 16.08 13.91 3.73
N LEU A 223 15.50 14.63 2.75
CA LEU A 223 15.46 14.17 1.36
C LEU A 223 16.87 14.10 0.76
N VAL A 224 17.73 15.10 1.02
CA VAL A 224 19.13 15.13 0.53
C VAL A 224 19.99 14.07 1.21
N GLU A 225 19.89 13.94 2.54
CA GLU A 225 20.63 12.94 3.32
C GLU A 225 20.35 11.51 2.86
N ASN A 226 19.07 11.21 2.58
CA ASN A 226 18.63 9.89 2.15
C ASN A 226 18.62 9.72 0.62
N LYS A 227 19.08 10.73 -0.15
CA LYS A 227 19.12 10.74 -1.63
C LYS A 227 17.76 10.40 -2.27
N LEU A 228 16.70 10.94 -1.70
CA LEU A 228 15.32 10.68 -2.14
C LEU A 228 14.93 11.56 -3.31
N THR A 229 14.57 10.91 -4.41
CA THR A 229 14.02 11.47 -5.64
C THR A 229 12.75 10.68 -5.99
N ALA A 230 11.91 11.19 -6.88
CA ALA A 230 10.68 10.50 -7.30
C ALA A 230 10.95 9.07 -7.81
N SER A 231 12.09 8.86 -8.49
CA SER A 231 12.53 7.56 -9.00
C SER A 231 13.14 6.63 -7.94
N THR A 232 13.69 7.17 -6.85
CA THR A 232 14.34 6.38 -5.79
C THR A 232 13.44 6.16 -4.57
N LEU A 233 12.27 6.79 -4.55
CA LEU A 233 11.27 6.63 -3.48
C LEU A 233 10.77 5.19 -3.40
N LEU A 234 10.49 4.59 -4.56
CA LEU A 234 9.98 3.23 -4.69
C LEU A 234 10.93 2.41 -5.56
N GLU A 235 11.25 1.22 -5.10
CA GLU A 235 12.08 0.27 -5.83
C GLU A 235 11.19 -0.82 -6.44
N PRO A 236 11.30 -1.10 -7.74
CA PRO A 236 10.48 -2.10 -8.40
C PRO A 236 10.88 -3.50 -7.95
N LEU A 237 9.89 -4.36 -7.74
CA LEU A 237 10.10 -5.78 -7.43
C LEU A 237 9.59 -6.65 -8.58
N PRO A 238 10.34 -7.70 -8.99
CA PRO A 238 9.84 -8.74 -9.87
C PRO A 238 8.58 -9.38 -9.27
N LEU A 239 7.53 -9.47 -10.09
CA LEU A 239 6.25 -10.05 -9.70
C LEU A 239 5.97 -11.30 -10.52
N THR A 240 5.70 -12.40 -9.85
CA THR A 240 5.28 -13.67 -10.46
C THR A 240 3.86 -14.00 -10.01
N ILE A 241 3.01 -14.40 -10.96
CA ILE A 241 1.65 -14.86 -10.63
C ILE A 241 1.69 -16.37 -10.52
N SER A 242 1.38 -16.89 -9.34
CA SER A 242 1.31 -18.32 -9.07
C SER A 242 -0.15 -18.75 -8.96
N SER A 243 -0.49 -19.88 -9.58
CA SER A 243 -1.78 -20.51 -9.44
C SER A 243 -1.58 -21.93 -8.90
N PRO A 244 -2.28 -22.33 -7.82
CA PRO A 244 -2.27 -23.71 -7.38
C PRO A 244 -2.84 -24.62 -8.48
N GLN A 245 -2.37 -25.87 -8.51
CA GLN A 245 -2.70 -26.84 -9.56
C GLN A 245 -4.20 -27.08 -9.72
N LEU A 246 -4.97 -26.96 -8.63
CA LEU A 246 -6.43 -27.08 -8.66
C LEU A 246 -7.10 -25.94 -9.46
N ILE A 247 -6.60 -24.71 -9.34
CA ILE A 247 -7.10 -23.58 -10.13
C ILE A 247 -6.74 -23.79 -11.60
N SER A 248 -5.53 -24.28 -11.91
CA SER A 248 -5.12 -24.61 -13.28
C SER A 248 -5.99 -25.72 -13.90
N ALA A 249 -6.31 -26.76 -13.13
CA ALA A 249 -7.23 -27.82 -13.55
C ALA A 249 -8.65 -27.27 -13.77
N PHE A 250 -9.11 -26.38 -12.88
CA PHE A 250 -10.41 -25.71 -13.03
C PHE A 250 -10.47 -24.84 -14.29
N LEU A 251 -9.45 -24.02 -14.55
CA LEU A 251 -9.34 -23.22 -15.78
C LEU A 251 -9.30 -24.10 -17.04
N THR A 252 -8.67 -25.27 -16.95
CA THR A 252 -8.66 -26.27 -18.02
C THR A 252 -10.06 -26.86 -18.26
N SER A 253 -10.82 -27.13 -17.19
CA SER A 253 -12.23 -27.54 -17.30
C SER A 253 -13.10 -26.46 -17.94
N LEU A 254 -12.82 -25.17 -17.71
CA LEU A 254 -13.53 -24.06 -18.34
C LEU A 254 -13.13 -23.87 -19.82
N SER A 255 -11.87 -24.09 -20.18
CA SER A 255 -11.42 -23.97 -21.57
C SER A 255 -11.77 -25.18 -22.44
N THR A 256 -12.15 -26.31 -21.84
CA THR A 256 -12.56 -27.51 -22.57
C THR A 256 -13.93 -27.30 -23.22
N PRO A 257 -14.06 -27.41 -24.55
CA PRO A 257 -15.34 -27.20 -25.24
C PRO A 257 -16.36 -28.24 -24.80
N ALA A 258 -17.51 -27.79 -24.28
CA ALA A 258 -18.59 -28.69 -23.87
C ALA A 258 -19.36 -29.22 -25.11
N PRO A 259 -19.69 -30.52 -25.16
CA PRO A 259 -20.35 -31.14 -26.31
C PRO A 259 -21.85 -30.81 -26.46
N SER A 260 -22.46 -30.04 -25.55
CA SER A 260 -23.89 -29.68 -25.62
C SER A 260 -24.19 -28.26 -25.12
N PRO A 261 -25.06 -27.49 -25.81
CA PRO A 261 -25.41 -26.12 -25.44
C PRO A 261 -26.53 -26.07 -24.38
N ASN A 262 -26.39 -26.76 -23.26
CA ASN A 262 -27.41 -26.74 -22.20
C ASN A 262 -27.08 -25.68 -21.13
N LEU A 263 -27.87 -24.61 -21.16
CA LEU A 263 -27.73 -23.29 -20.52
C LEU A 263 -28.15 -23.24 -19.05
N ASN A 264 -27.79 -24.22 -18.23
CA ASN A 264 -28.00 -24.14 -16.77
C ASN A 264 -26.66 -24.01 -16.06
N HIS A 265 -26.12 -22.79 -16.06
CA HIS A 265 -24.92 -22.47 -15.30
C HIS A 265 -25.20 -22.66 -13.80
N SER A 266 -24.55 -23.65 -13.20
CA SER A 266 -24.59 -23.88 -11.75
C SER A 266 -23.17 -24.02 -11.23
N LEU A 267 -22.94 -23.70 -9.95
CA LEU A 267 -21.66 -23.96 -9.28
C LEU A 267 -21.23 -25.44 -9.37
N ARG A 268 -22.18 -26.34 -9.65
CA ARG A 268 -21.97 -27.79 -9.78
C ARG A 268 -21.58 -28.22 -11.21
N SER A 269 -21.82 -27.39 -12.22
CA SER A 269 -21.47 -27.64 -13.62
C SER A 269 -21.11 -26.31 -14.31
N PRO A 270 -19.93 -25.73 -14.01
CA PRO A 270 -19.49 -24.50 -14.65
C PRO A 270 -19.02 -24.82 -16.08
N ALA A 271 -19.95 -24.78 -17.03
CA ALA A 271 -19.63 -24.76 -18.44
C ALA A 271 -19.64 -23.30 -18.91
N VAL A 272 -18.47 -22.66 -18.86
CA VAL A 272 -18.23 -21.36 -19.50
C VAL A 272 -17.11 -21.59 -20.50
N THR A 273 -17.45 -21.75 -21.78
CA THR A 273 -16.43 -21.83 -22.83
C THR A 273 -15.74 -20.47 -22.92
N LEU A 274 -14.48 -20.41 -22.50
CA LEU A 274 -13.62 -19.26 -22.78
C LEU A 274 -13.45 -19.15 -24.30
N SER A 275 -14.12 -18.20 -24.94
CA SER A 275 -14.00 -17.98 -26.38
C SER A 275 -12.60 -17.46 -26.73
N LYS A 276 -12.12 -17.77 -27.94
CA LYS A 276 -10.92 -17.13 -28.47
C LYS A 276 -11.17 -15.63 -28.56
N ASN A 277 -10.33 -14.83 -27.93
CA ASN A 277 -10.45 -13.37 -27.92
C ASN A 277 -9.30 -12.74 -28.73
N PHE A 278 -9.64 -11.80 -29.61
CA PHE A 278 -8.71 -11.05 -30.46
C PHE A 278 -8.66 -9.55 -30.10
N GLU A 279 -9.29 -9.15 -28.99
CA GLU A 279 -9.34 -7.77 -28.49
C GLU A 279 -7.94 -7.22 -28.16
N THR A 280 -6.97 -8.09 -27.85
CA THR A 280 -5.55 -7.71 -27.70
C THR A 280 -4.93 -7.18 -29.00
N LEU A 281 -5.51 -7.48 -30.16
CA LEU A 281 -5.10 -6.95 -31.46
C LEU A 281 -5.85 -5.66 -31.81
N SER A 282 -6.89 -5.30 -31.07
CA SER A 282 -7.58 -4.03 -31.28
C SER A 282 -6.65 -2.87 -30.90
N ASN A 283 -6.69 -1.80 -31.70
CA ASN A 283 -5.89 -0.60 -31.46
C ASN A 283 -6.63 0.38 -30.52
N PRO A 284 -6.23 0.52 -29.25
CA PRO A 284 -6.90 1.39 -28.30
C PRO A 284 -6.48 2.87 -28.41
N LEU A 285 -5.45 3.19 -29.19
CA LEU A 285 -4.79 4.51 -29.20
C LEU A 285 -5.74 5.71 -29.37
N PRO A 286 -6.71 5.68 -30.30
CA PRO A 286 -7.61 6.81 -30.50
C PRO A 286 -8.40 7.18 -29.24
N ARG A 287 -8.65 6.20 -28.34
CA ARG A 287 -9.40 6.41 -27.11
C ARG A 287 -8.49 6.60 -25.90
N SER A 288 -7.39 5.85 -25.80
CA SER A 288 -6.53 5.85 -24.62
C SER A 288 -5.60 7.07 -24.58
N LEU A 289 -4.98 7.44 -25.71
CA LEU A 289 -3.95 8.48 -25.75
C LEU A 289 -4.45 9.87 -25.33
N PRO A 290 -5.65 10.33 -25.75
CA PRO A 290 -6.21 11.58 -25.25
C PRO A 290 -6.44 11.58 -23.73
N ALA A 291 -6.84 10.43 -23.16
CA ALA A 291 -7.04 10.30 -21.72
C ALA A 291 -5.71 10.40 -20.96
N TYR A 292 -4.66 9.70 -21.42
CA TYR A 292 -3.31 9.84 -20.88
C TYR A 292 -2.82 11.29 -20.95
N LEU A 293 -3.03 11.99 -22.07
CA LEU A 293 -2.62 13.38 -22.21
C LEU A 293 -3.36 14.30 -21.23
N SER A 294 -4.67 14.14 -21.09
CA SER A 294 -5.45 14.87 -20.09
C SER A 294 -4.90 14.64 -18.68
N ASP A 295 -4.71 13.38 -18.29
CA ASP A 295 -4.19 13.01 -16.97
C ASP A 295 -2.78 13.56 -16.72
N THR A 296 -1.89 13.51 -17.72
CA THR A 296 -0.54 14.10 -17.61
C THR A 296 -0.59 15.62 -17.45
N LEU A 297 -1.53 16.29 -18.13
CA LEU A 297 -1.70 17.73 -18.02
C LEU A 297 -2.24 18.08 -16.63
N ASP A 298 -3.27 17.38 -16.16
CA ASP A 298 -3.88 17.65 -14.87
C ASP A 298 -2.88 17.39 -13.73
N SER A 299 -2.13 16.29 -13.78
CA SER A 299 -1.07 16.00 -12.80
C SER A 299 0.06 17.04 -12.84
N LEU A 300 0.42 17.57 -14.01
CA LEU A 300 1.38 18.66 -14.12
C LEU A 300 0.85 19.95 -13.48
N THR A 301 -0.45 20.26 -13.67
CA THR A 301 -1.05 21.44 -13.01
C THR A 301 -1.05 21.30 -11.49
N LEU A 302 -1.36 20.11 -10.95
CA LEU A 302 -1.27 19.83 -9.52
C LEU A 302 0.16 19.96 -9.00
N HIS A 303 1.14 19.39 -9.72
CA HIS A 303 2.54 19.50 -9.35
C HIS A 303 2.98 20.97 -9.32
N ALA A 304 2.61 21.77 -10.32
CA ALA A 304 2.91 23.20 -10.35
C ALA A 304 2.23 23.97 -9.19
N HIS A 305 0.99 23.63 -8.86
CA HIS A 305 0.27 24.21 -7.73
C HIS A 305 0.98 23.90 -6.39
N GLU A 306 1.34 22.64 -6.14
CA GLU A 306 2.02 22.26 -4.91
C GLU A 306 3.46 22.79 -4.85
N ALA A 307 4.17 22.87 -5.98
CA ALA A 307 5.48 23.52 -6.05
C ALA A 307 5.40 25.00 -5.64
N ASN A 308 4.35 25.72 -6.07
CA ASN A 308 4.11 27.10 -5.67
C ASN A 308 3.79 27.22 -4.17
N ASN A 309 3.01 26.28 -3.62
CA ASN A 309 2.71 26.19 -2.19
C ASN A 309 3.99 26.00 -1.35
N VAL A 310 4.82 25.01 -1.70
CA VAL A 310 6.12 24.78 -1.05
C VAL A 310 7.03 26.00 -1.18
N ALA A 311 7.09 26.64 -2.35
CA ALA A 311 7.89 27.85 -2.55
C ALA A 311 7.41 29.03 -1.68
N PHE A 312 6.10 29.17 -1.48
CA PHE A 312 5.54 30.16 -0.56
C PHE A 312 5.98 29.89 0.88
N LEU A 313 5.86 28.64 1.36
CA LEU A 313 6.27 28.24 2.71
C LEU A 313 7.77 28.46 2.94
N VAL A 314 8.61 28.13 1.96
CA VAL A 314 10.07 28.38 2.03
C VAL A 314 10.37 29.89 2.12
N ARG A 315 9.69 30.74 1.34
CA ARG A 315 9.87 32.20 1.41
C ARG A 315 9.39 32.76 2.74
N GLN A 316 8.30 32.24 3.29
CA GLN A 316 7.79 32.63 4.60
C GLN A 316 8.80 32.28 5.70
N GLN A 317 9.33 31.06 5.69
CA GLN A 317 10.38 30.63 6.62
C GLN A 317 11.65 31.47 6.52
N ALA A 318 12.07 31.82 5.30
CA ALA A 318 13.23 32.70 5.12
C ALA A 318 13.03 34.09 5.75
N ARG A 319 11.81 34.65 5.65
CA ARG A 319 11.46 35.93 6.29
C ARG A 319 11.43 35.81 7.81
N ASP A 320 10.85 34.74 8.34
CA ASP A 320 10.76 34.52 9.78
C ASP A 320 12.14 34.26 10.38
N ARG A 321 12.97 33.49 9.69
CA ARG A 321 14.39 33.29 10.04
C ARG A 321 15.16 34.60 10.02
N ALA A 322 15.00 35.44 9.00
CA ALA A 322 15.68 36.73 8.93
C ALA A 322 15.26 37.67 10.07
N LYS A 323 13.98 37.66 10.49
CA LYS A 323 13.50 38.42 11.66
C LYS A 323 14.09 37.89 12.97
N LEU A 324 14.17 36.57 13.12
CA LEU A 324 14.79 35.95 14.29
C LEU A 324 16.28 36.26 14.37
N GLU A 325 16.98 36.20 13.24
CA GLU A 325 18.40 36.55 13.16
C GLU A 325 18.63 38.05 13.44
N ALA A 326 17.73 38.94 13.00
CA ALA A 326 17.79 40.36 13.33
C ALA A 326 17.59 40.59 14.84
N THR A 327 16.56 39.99 15.45
CA THR A 327 16.32 40.15 16.90
C THR A 327 17.42 39.53 17.76
N ALA A 328 18.06 38.46 17.29
CA ALA A 328 19.24 37.89 17.94
C ALA A 328 20.43 38.86 17.91
N LYS A 329 20.72 39.47 16.76
CA LYS A 329 21.80 40.47 16.63
C LYS A 329 21.55 41.70 17.49
N ASP A 330 20.32 42.23 17.49
CA ASP A 330 19.96 43.37 18.35
C ASP A 330 20.18 43.06 19.83
N ARG A 331 19.87 41.83 20.26
CA ARG A 331 20.10 41.35 21.63
C ARG A 331 21.57 41.19 21.96
N GLU A 332 22.38 40.72 21.02
CA GLU A 332 23.84 40.60 21.18
C GLU A 332 24.49 41.98 21.35
N GLU A 333 24.10 42.96 20.53
CA GLU A 333 24.58 44.34 20.64
C GLU A 333 24.16 44.99 21.98
N GLU A 334 22.93 44.75 22.41
CA GLU A 334 22.44 45.25 23.70
C GLU A 334 23.19 44.61 24.88
N ASN A 335 23.51 43.31 24.80
CA ASN A 335 24.31 42.59 25.79
C ASN A 335 25.74 43.14 25.87
N LEU A 336 26.36 43.43 24.73
CA LEU A 336 27.68 44.09 24.70
C LEU A 336 27.64 45.48 25.36
N ARG A 337 26.55 46.24 25.17
CA ARG A 337 26.35 47.54 25.83
C ARG A 337 26.18 47.39 27.34
N ARG A 338 25.38 46.42 27.81
CA ARG A 338 25.20 46.14 29.25
C ARG A 338 26.50 45.70 29.92
N LYS A 339 27.29 44.87 29.25
CA LYS A 339 28.60 44.42 29.74
C LYS A 339 29.57 45.58 29.94
N LYS A 340 29.63 46.53 29.00
CA LYS A 340 30.44 47.76 29.15
C LYS A 340 29.96 48.64 30.32
N ALA A 341 28.67 48.61 30.64
CA ALA A 341 28.09 49.35 31.76
C ALA A 341 28.13 48.60 33.11
N GLY A 342 28.75 47.40 33.17
CA GLY A 342 28.82 46.59 34.39
C GLY A 342 27.50 45.93 34.81
N LEU A 343 26.51 45.89 33.92
CA LEU A 343 25.23 45.19 34.14
C LEU A 343 25.29 43.75 33.62
N GLY A 344 24.50 42.85 34.20
CA GLY A 344 24.37 41.46 33.75
C GLY A 344 23.78 41.34 32.34
N GLU A 345 24.22 40.33 31.59
CA GLU A 345 23.77 40.05 30.22
C GLU A 345 22.32 39.53 30.22
N LEU A 346 21.52 39.92 29.23
CA LEU A 346 20.20 39.30 29.01
C LEU A 346 20.37 37.88 28.45
N PRO A 347 19.39 36.99 28.69
CA PRO A 347 19.40 35.66 28.09
C PRO A 347 19.50 35.71 26.56
N PRO A 348 20.34 34.86 25.94
CA PRO A 348 20.48 34.82 24.49
C PRO A 348 19.18 34.35 23.83
N VAL A 349 18.85 34.94 22.68
CA VAL A 349 17.77 34.44 21.83
C VAL A 349 18.31 33.23 21.09
N ASN A 350 17.88 32.03 21.48
CA ASN A 350 18.30 30.80 20.83
C ASN A 350 17.66 30.71 19.44
N VAL A 351 18.41 31.08 18.40
CA VAL A 351 18.01 30.96 16.99
C VAL A 351 17.75 29.49 16.61
N THR A 352 18.38 28.55 17.32
CA THR A 352 18.29 27.10 17.06
C THR A 352 17.26 26.35 17.91
N SER A 353 16.86 26.87 19.09
CA SER A 353 15.99 26.14 20.03
C SER A 353 14.53 26.61 20.00
N GLY A 354 14.17 27.48 19.06
CA GLY A 354 12.83 28.02 18.95
C GLY A 354 11.96 27.17 18.03
N SER A 355 10.84 26.66 18.56
CA SER A 355 9.62 26.35 17.81
C SER A 355 9.17 27.49 16.86
N ALA A 356 9.79 28.67 16.94
CA ALA A 356 9.60 29.84 16.09
C ALA A 356 10.43 29.81 14.78
N ALA A 357 11.51 29.01 14.70
CA ALA A 357 12.14 28.68 13.43
C ALA A 357 11.24 27.61 12.78
N GLY A 358 10.27 28.06 11.96
CA GLY A 358 9.20 27.21 11.45
C GLY A 358 9.69 25.87 10.91
N LYS A 359 8.99 24.78 11.28
CA LYS A 359 9.27 23.43 10.79
C LYS A 359 9.29 23.44 9.26
N ASP A 360 10.39 22.97 8.65
CA ASP A 360 10.53 22.85 7.20
C ASP A 360 9.28 22.22 6.56
N PRO A 361 8.84 22.74 5.39
CA PRO A 361 7.63 22.24 4.75
C PRO A 361 7.82 20.77 4.38
N ASN A 362 6.77 19.98 4.58
CA ASN A 362 6.75 18.61 4.12
C ASN A 362 6.76 18.60 2.59
N ARG A 363 7.74 17.92 1.99
CA ARG A 363 7.91 17.81 0.52
C ARG A 363 7.44 16.48 -0.06
N LEU A 364 6.85 15.60 0.75
CA LEU A 364 6.40 14.28 0.32
C LEU A 364 5.34 14.35 -0.78
N GLU A 365 4.36 15.27 -0.65
CA GLU A 365 3.30 15.43 -1.66
C GLU A 365 3.89 15.81 -3.01
N LEU A 366 4.77 16.82 -3.01
CA LEU A 366 5.48 17.27 -4.21
C LEU A 366 6.28 16.13 -4.86
N LEU A 367 6.97 15.32 -4.05
CA LEU A 367 7.74 14.17 -4.53
C LEU A 367 6.83 13.11 -5.17
N CYS A 368 5.68 12.83 -4.58
CA CYS A 368 4.68 11.90 -5.10
C CYS A 368 4.08 12.39 -6.42
N LEU A 369 3.71 13.67 -6.49
CA LEU A 369 3.19 14.30 -7.70
C LEU A 369 4.21 14.31 -8.83
N GLN A 370 5.49 14.52 -8.52
CA GLN A 370 6.56 14.40 -9.51
C GLN A 370 6.65 12.97 -10.07
N GLY A 371 6.58 11.95 -9.20
CA GLY A 371 6.53 10.55 -9.63
C GLY A 371 5.27 10.20 -10.43
N MET A 372 4.14 10.85 -10.13
CA MET A 372 2.89 10.71 -10.88
C MET A 372 3.03 11.21 -12.32
N VAL A 373 3.60 12.39 -12.52
CA VAL A 373 3.85 12.93 -13.86
C VAL A 373 4.74 11.99 -14.68
N ASP A 374 5.83 11.50 -14.09
CA ASP A 374 6.75 10.56 -14.75
C ASP A 374 6.08 9.21 -15.05
N GLY A 375 5.32 8.67 -14.09
CA GLY A 375 4.59 7.41 -14.25
C GLY A 375 3.52 7.46 -15.34
N LEU A 376 2.76 8.54 -15.42
CA LEU A 376 1.75 8.78 -16.45
C LEU A 376 2.41 8.95 -17.83
N ALA A 377 3.48 9.74 -17.92
CA ALA A 377 4.22 9.95 -19.17
C ALA A 377 4.86 8.65 -19.69
N GLY A 378 5.51 7.88 -18.81
CA GLY A 378 6.07 6.57 -19.16
C GLY A 378 5.00 5.55 -19.57
N SER A 379 3.84 5.59 -18.90
CA SER A 379 2.69 4.73 -19.23
C SER A 379 2.11 5.09 -20.60
N MET A 380 1.99 6.37 -20.92
CA MET A 380 1.58 6.86 -22.23
C MET A 380 2.55 6.43 -23.33
N ALA A 381 3.86 6.57 -23.10
CA ALA A 381 4.88 6.14 -24.06
C ALA A 381 4.80 4.62 -24.33
N GLY A 382 4.62 3.82 -23.29
CA GLY A 382 4.43 2.37 -23.41
C GLY A 382 3.15 1.99 -24.19
N GLU A 383 2.07 2.74 -23.99
CA GLU A 383 0.81 2.54 -24.72
C GLU A 383 0.95 2.91 -26.21
N ALA A 384 1.55 4.08 -26.50
CA ALA A 384 1.81 4.51 -27.87
C ALA A 384 2.71 3.52 -28.63
N ALA A 385 3.74 2.98 -27.98
CA ALA A 385 4.61 1.96 -28.56
C ALA A 385 3.85 0.68 -28.93
N ARG A 386 3.01 0.16 -28.02
CA ARG A 386 2.17 -1.03 -28.29
C ARG A 386 1.18 -0.77 -29.43
N GLY A 387 0.53 0.39 -29.41
CA GLY A 387 -0.38 0.80 -30.47
C GLY A 387 0.24 0.85 -31.83
N LEU A 388 1.45 1.42 -31.92
CA LEU A 388 2.19 1.47 -33.17
C LEU A 388 2.42 0.07 -33.71
N VAL A 389 2.86 -0.87 -32.87
CA VAL A 389 3.01 -2.29 -33.25
C VAL A 389 1.69 -2.88 -33.73
N ARG A 390 0.58 -2.62 -33.03
CA ARG A 390 -0.76 -3.09 -33.43
C ARG A 390 -1.29 -2.46 -34.72
N CYS A 391 -0.82 -1.27 -35.10
CA CYS A 391 -1.13 -0.67 -36.40
C CYS A 391 -0.36 -1.33 -37.55
N TYR A 392 0.82 -1.90 -37.26
CA TYR A 392 1.67 -2.56 -38.25
C TYR A 392 1.35 -4.04 -38.44
N LEU A 393 0.82 -4.70 -37.40
CA LEU A 393 0.28 -6.06 -37.46
C LEU A 393 -1.11 -6.05 -38.09
#